data_AF-A0A1X9SW14-F1
#
_entry.id   AF-A0A1X9SW14-F1
#
_cell.length_a   1.000
_cell.length_b   1.000
_cell.length_c   1.000
_cell.angle_alpha   90.00
_cell.angle_beta   90.00
_cell.angle_gamma   90.00
#
_symmetry.space_group_name_H-M   'P 1'
#
loop_
_entity.id
_entity.type
_entity.pdbx_description
1 polymer ?
#
loop_
_entity_poly.entity_id
_entity_poly.type
_entity_poly.pdbx_seq_one_letter_code
_entity_poly.pdbx_strand_id
1 'polypeptide(L)'
;MDIQTFETKLNELNLTKKEFANMVGAVYNGVVNWNTKGETPKWVDSWLENYENVEKKIESDKMLDIRAFLTNQYNLQTSQKEDDCLKLNYKFNNVSVNLYFDIYDVDSIAFHMILIYEESYYYTALNIDNIISRNQYLTKVPENILFKILTNGSLDKFYNNMRQRILEDKFIASKYSKDIDFKKVLNHTDKDTDEDEKPFLYCLRKTQMSEKQLEKLYSRLNIARKILWEIKKQGYTIVTTSDFTKRKKLILILKDLQIKIF
;
A
#
# COMPACT_ATOMS: atom_id res chain seq x y z
N MET A 1 17.82 -28.80 -8.48
CA MET A 1 16.76 -28.39 -9.42
C MET A 1 17.26 -28.44 -10.85
N ASP A 2 16.37 -28.41 -11.85
CA ASP A 2 16.77 -28.26 -13.25
C ASP A 2 17.31 -26.84 -13.53
N ILE A 3 18.07 -26.70 -14.61
CA ILE A 3 18.79 -25.46 -14.92
C ILE A 3 17.84 -24.30 -15.27
N GLN A 4 16.70 -24.58 -15.90
CA GLN A 4 15.74 -23.54 -16.23
C GLN A 4 15.13 -22.96 -14.95
N THR A 5 14.76 -23.81 -14.00
CA THR A 5 14.28 -23.40 -12.68
C THR A 5 15.35 -22.61 -11.91
N PHE A 6 16.62 -23.01 -12.00
CA PHE A 6 17.73 -22.28 -11.38
C PHE A 6 17.89 -20.87 -11.95
N GLU A 7 17.89 -20.73 -13.28
CA GLU A 7 18.03 -19.43 -13.94
C GLU A 7 16.83 -18.51 -13.66
N THR A 8 15.61 -19.06 -13.66
CA THR A 8 14.41 -18.31 -13.29
C THR A 8 14.50 -17.79 -11.86
N LYS A 9 14.87 -18.64 -10.88
CA LYS A 9 15.03 -18.23 -9.48
C LYS A 9 16.09 -17.16 -9.28
N LEU A 10 17.22 -17.26 -9.99
CA LEU A 10 18.25 -16.22 -9.94
C LEU A 10 17.71 -14.88 -10.45
N ASN A 11 16.97 -14.89 -11.57
CA ASN A 11 16.36 -13.67 -12.11
C ASN A 11 15.30 -13.08 -11.18
N GLU A 12 14.45 -13.91 -10.56
CA GLU A 12 13.47 -13.47 -9.55
C GLU A 12 14.14 -12.80 -8.35
N LEU A 13 15.33 -13.28 -7.96
CA LEU A 13 16.16 -12.71 -6.89
C LEU A 13 17.08 -11.57 -7.36
N ASN A 14 16.97 -11.13 -8.62
CA ASN A 14 17.86 -10.13 -9.25
C ASN A 14 19.36 -10.48 -9.12
N LEU A 15 19.70 -11.76 -9.17
CA LEU A 15 21.07 -12.26 -9.13
C LEU A 15 21.52 -12.75 -10.50
N THR A 16 22.77 -12.45 -10.85
CA THR A 16 23.46 -13.11 -11.96
C THR A 16 24.14 -14.39 -11.48
N LYS A 17 24.41 -15.34 -12.40
CA LYS A 17 25.23 -16.54 -12.09
C LYS A 17 26.61 -16.19 -11.52
N LYS A 18 27.18 -15.05 -11.92
CA LYS A 18 28.48 -14.58 -11.43
C LYS A 18 28.39 -14.11 -9.98
N GLU A 19 27.37 -13.35 -9.63
CA GLU A 19 27.12 -12.92 -8.26
C GLU A 19 26.80 -14.12 -7.37
N PHE A 20 25.94 -15.02 -7.82
CA PHE A 20 25.67 -16.28 -7.13
C PHE A 20 26.96 -17.08 -6.87
N ALA A 21 27.79 -17.27 -7.89
CA ALA A 21 29.06 -17.99 -7.76
C ALA A 21 29.97 -17.35 -6.69
N ASN A 22 30.06 -16.02 -6.68
CA ASN A 22 30.83 -15.28 -5.67
C ASN A 22 30.25 -15.47 -4.26
N MET A 23 28.93 -15.40 -4.10
CA MET A 23 28.25 -15.52 -2.79
C MET A 23 28.43 -16.90 -2.16
N VAL A 24 28.39 -17.96 -2.96
CA VAL A 24 28.53 -19.35 -2.48
C VAL A 24 29.98 -19.85 -2.48
N GLY A 25 30.93 -19.01 -2.89
CA GLY A 25 32.35 -19.39 -3.00
C GLY A 25 32.63 -20.43 -4.09
N ALA A 26 31.79 -20.51 -5.13
CA ALA A 26 31.98 -21.41 -6.26
C ALA A 26 32.75 -20.74 -7.41
N VAL A 27 33.47 -21.55 -8.18
CA VAL A 27 34.09 -21.08 -9.42
C VAL A 27 33.00 -20.84 -10.48
N TYR A 28 32.95 -19.63 -11.05
CA TYR A 28 31.95 -19.23 -12.04
C TYR A 28 31.81 -20.24 -13.20
N ASN A 29 32.92 -20.69 -13.78
CA ASN A 29 32.91 -21.70 -14.86
C ASN A 29 32.31 -23.03 -14.39
N GLY A 30 32.45 -23.39 -13.12
CA GLY A 30 31.81 -24.56 -12.53
C GLY A 30 30.29 -24.44 -12.48
N VAL A 31 29.76 -23.25 -12.17
CA VAL A 31 28.33 -22.95 -12.17
C VAL A 31 27.75 -22.96 -13.59
N VAL A 32 28.48 -22.41 -14.56
CA VAL A 32 28.07 -22.44 -15.99
C VAL A 32 27.99 -23.87 -16.51
N ASN A 33 28.94 -24.74 -16.12
CA ASN A 33 29.00 -26.14 -16.54
C ASN A 33 27.91 -27.04 -15.93
N TRP A 34 27.05 -26.52 -15.05
CA TRP A 34 25.84 -27.27 -14.64
C TRP A 34 24.83 -27.38 -15.78
N ASN A 35 24.84 -26.44 -16.73
CA ASN A 35 24.01 -26.49 -17.94
C ASN A 35 24.27 -27.77 -18.74
N THR A 36 25.51 -28.24 -18.81
CA THR A 36 25.90 -29.48 -19.51
C THR A 36 25.47 -30.75 -18.78
N LYS A 37 25.26 -30.69 -17.46
CA LYS A 37 24.79 -31.81 -16.64
C LYS A 37 23.26 -31.86 -16.53
N GLY A 38 22.58 -30.77 -16.87
CA GLY A 38 21.12 -30.67 -16.86
C GLY A 38 20.51 -30.36 -15.49
N GLU A 39 21.29 -30.37 -14.41
CA GLU A 39 20.83 -30.12 -13.05
C GLU A 39 21.86 -29.39 -12.17
N THR A 40 21.38 -28.67 -11.16
CA THR A 40 22.20 -28.06 -10.11
C THR A 40 22.55 -29.07 -9.01
N PRO A 41 23.66 -28.89 -8.27
CA PRO A 41 23.91 -29.62 -7.04
C PRO A 41 22.75 -29.46 -6.05
N LYS A 42 22.41 -30.53 -5.33
CA LYS A 42 21.25 -30.58 -4.43
C LYS A 42 21.21 -29.46 -3.38
N TRP A 43 22.36 -28.99 -2.90
CA TRP A 43 22.43 -27.92 -1.90
C TRP A 43 22.01 -26.55 -2.45
N VAL A 44 22.08 -26.34 -3.76
CA VAL A 44 21.72 -25.06 -4.41
C VAL A 44 20.26 -24.72 -4.15
N ASP A 45 19.40 -25.74 -4.15
CA ASP A 45 17.97 -25.58 -3.88
C ASP A 45 17.74 -25.02 -2.48
N SER A 46 18.41 -25.60 -1.47
CA SER A 46 18.34 -25.14 -0.08
C SER A 46 19.01 -23.77 0.14
N TRP A 47 20.11 -23.48 -0.54
CA TRP A 47 20.77 -22.18 -0.43
C TRP A 47 19.87 -21.06 -0.99
N LEU A 48 19.29 -21.25 -2.17
CA LEU A 48 18.40 -20.26 -2.78
C LEU A 48 17.14 -20.04 -1.94
N GLU A 49 16.55 -21.11 -1.40
CA GLU A 49 15.42 -21.02 -0.49
C GLU A 49 15.79 -20.24 0.78
N ASN A 50 16.95 -20.50 1.38
CA ASN A 50 17.42 -19.76 2.55
C ASN A 50 17.75 -18.30 2.23
N TYR A 51 18.40 -18.02 1.10
CA TYR A 51 18.71 -16.67 0.66
C TYR A 51 17.43 -15.86 0.43
N GLU A 52 16.47 -16.44 -0.30
CA GLU A 52 15.15 -15.86 -0.51
C GLU A 52 14.41 -15.62 0.81
N ASN A 53 14.45 -16.57 1.75
CA ASN A 53 13.84 -16.42 3.07
C ASN A 53 14.53 -15.35 3.92
N VAL A 54 15.85 -15.19 3.83
CA VAL A 54 16.60 -14.14 4.54
C VAL A 54 16.33 -12.77 3.93
N GLU A 55 16.33 -12.63 2.60
CA GLU A 55 15.96 -11.38 1.92
C GLU A 55 14.51 -10.99 2.24
N LYS A 56 13.57 -11.95 2.14
CA LYS A 56 12.17 -11.74 2.55
C LYS A 56 12.04 -11.43 4.03
N LYS A 57 12.90 -11.97 4.90
CA LYS A 57 12.90 -11.66 6.34
C LYS A 57 13.50 -10.28 6.62
N ILE A 58 14.57 -9.88 5.96
CA ILE A 58 15.16 -8.54 6.06
C ILE A 58 14.17 -7.49 5.53
N GLU A 59 13.47 -7.81 4.43
CA GLU A 59 12.37 -7.01 3.93
C GLU A 59 11.22 -7.02 4.95
N SER A 60 10.75 -8.18 5.42
CA SER A 60 9.73 -8.30 6.47
C SER A 60 10.05 -7.54 7.76
N ASP A 61 11.32 -7.52 8.20
CA ASP A 61 11.79 -6.82 9.40
C ASP A 61 11.88 -5.29 9.15
N LYS A 62 12.15 -4.85 7.90
CA LYS A 62 11.91 -3.47 7.45
C LYS A 62 10.41 -3.14 7.27
N MET A 63 9.55 -4.14 7.08
CA MET A 63 8.12 -4.00 6.78
C MET A 63 7.21 -4.01 8.02
N LEU A 64 7.62 -4.62 9.14
CA LEU A 64 6.96 -4.45 10.46
C LEU A 64 7.08 -2.99 10.95
N ASP A 65 7.93 -2.20 10.28
CA ASP A 65 8.30 -0.84 10.63
C ASP A 65 7.41 0.24 9.97
N ILE A 66 6.92 0.12 8.72
CA ILE A 66 6.26 1.27 8.06
C ILE A 66 5.04 1.81 8.84
N ARG A 67 4.14 0.94 9.28
CA ARG A 67 2.98 1.36 10.08
C ARG A 67 3.42 1.92 11.42
N ALA A 68 4.32 1.23 12.12
CA ALA A 68 4.82 1.66 13.43
C ALA A 68 5.58 2.99 13.34
N PHE A 69 6.43 3.14 12.34
CA PHE A 69 7.16 4.34 11.95
C PHE A 69 6.20 5.51 11.72
N LEU A 70 5.22 5.36 10.83
CA LEU A 70 4.26 6.43 10.53
C LEU A 70 3.39 6.78 11.74
N THR A 71 2.96 5.77 12.52
CA THR A 71 2.25 5.98 13.80
C THR A 71 3.11 6.78 14.79
N ASN A 72 4.38 6.45 14.93
CA ASN A 72 5.29 7.18 15.81
C ASN A 72 5.51 8.62 15.33
N GLN A 73 5.77 8.81 14.03
CA GLN A 73 5.89 10.14 13.43
C GLN A 73 4.62 10.98 13.65
N TYR A 74 3.44 10.38 13.50
CA TYR A 74 2.17 11.09 13.68
C TYR A 74 1.98 11.53 15.13
N ASN A 75 2.25 10.63 16.07
CA ASN A 75 2.17 10.91 17.51
C ASN A 75 3.14 12.00 17.95
N LEU A 76 4.33 12.06 17.35
CA LEU A 76 5.37 13.05 17.68
C LEU A 76 5.11 14.43 17.07
N GLN A 77 4.51 14.48 15.87
CA GLN A 77 4.43 15.72 15.09
C GLN A 77 3.05 16.40 15.10
N THR A 78 2.00 15.72 15.56
CA THR A 78 0.61 16.23 15.47
C THR A 78 -0.07 16.35 16.83
N SER A 79 -1.19 17.08 16.87
CA SER A 79 -2.08 17.13 18.05
C SER A 79 -3.19 16.08 17.98
N GLN A 80 -3.16 15.19 16.97
CA GLN A 80 -4.10 14.10 16.76
C GLN A 80 -5.57 14.54 16.63
N LYS A 81 -5.78 15.75 16.10
CA LYS A 81 -7.13 16.26 15.79
C LYS A 81 -7.64 15.64 14.49
N GLU A 82 -8.95 15.68 14.28
CA GLU A 82 -9.65 15.13 13.10
C GLU A 82 -9.13 15.66 11.74
N ASP A 83 -8.52 16.84 11.76
CA ASP A 83 -7.94 17.55 10.62
C ASP A 83 -6.42 17.31 10.45
N ASP A 84 -5.75 16.77 11.48
CA ASP A 84 -4.30 16.62 11.49
C ASP A 84 -3.88 15.40 10.66
N CYS A 85 -2.86 15.57 9.83
CA CYS A 85 -2.26 14.49 9.04
C CYS A 85 -0.75 14.65 8.91
N LEU A 86 -0.06 13.58 8.56
CA LEU A 86 1.27 13.64 8.00
C LEU A 86 1.19 13.70 6.48
N LYS A 87 2.02 14.53 5.85
CA LYS A 87 2.18 14.58 4.39
C LYS A 87 3.60 14.23 3.99
N LEU A 88 3.73 13.37 2.97
CA LEU A 88 4.95 13.19 2.20
C LEU A 88 4.67 13.63 0.76
N ASN A 89 5.57 14.44 0.20
CA ASN A 89 5.51 14.87 -1.20
C ASN A 89 6.84 14.56 -1.88
N TYR A 90 6.77 13.91 -3.03
CA TYR A 90 7.92 13.67 -3.91
C TYR A 90 7.47 13.59 -5.37
N LYS A 91 8.42 13.41 -6.30
CA LYS A 91 8.13 13.20 -7.72
C LYS A 91 8.55 11.82 -8.19
N PHE A 92 7.71 11.18 -8.99
CA PHE A 92 8.02 9.98 -9.76
C PHE A 92 7.74 10.25 -11.23
N ASN A 93 8.76 10.20 -12.10
CA ASN A 93 8.61 10.48 -13.54
C ASN A 93 7.77 11.73 -13.86
N ASN A 94 8.05 12.83 -13.14
CA ASN A 94 7.35 14.12 -13.19
C ASN A 94 5.92 14.16 -12.62
N VAL A 95 5.37 13.03 -12.20
CA VAL A 95 4.11 12.99 -11.43
C VAL A 95 4.41 13.37 -9.99
N SER A 96 3.70 14.37 -9.47
CA SER A 96 3.73 14.70 -8.05
C SER A 96 2.95 13.64 -7.27
N VAL A 97 3.64 12.94 -6.37
CA VAL A 97 3.06 11.93 -5.49
C VAL A 97 2.92 12.55 -4.10
N ASN A 98 1.69 12.60 -3.61
CA ASN A 98 1.37 13.10 -2.28
C ASN A 98 0.74 11.98 -1.46
N LEU A 99 1.41 11.58 -0.39
CA LEU A 99 0.89 10.60 0.56
C LEU A 99 0.42 11.32 1.82
N TYR A 100 -0.76 10.95 2.31
CA TYR A 100 -1.34 11.49 3.52
C TYR A 100 -1.63 10.35 4.49
N PHE A 101 -1.17 10.48 5.73
CA PHE A 101 -1.36 9.48 6.77
C PHE A 101 -1.93 10.11 8.03
N ASP A 102 -2.98 9.52 8.59
CA ASP A 102 -3.47 9.86 9.92
C ASP A 102 -4.01 8.64 10.68
N ILE A 103 -3.96 8.74 12.01
CA ILE A 103 -4.50 7.74 12.94
C ILE A 103 -5.55 8.33 13.89
N TYR A 104 -6.33 9.31 13.41
CA TYR A 104 -7.44 9.85 14.20
C TYR A 104 -8.38 8.73 14.69
N ASP A 105 -8.53 7.69 13.86
CA ASP A 105 -9.18 6.44 14.20
C ASP A 105 -8.21 5.26 14.06
N VAL A 106 -7.80 4.67 15.18
CA VAL A 106 -6.86 3.53 15.22
C VAL A 106 -7.46 2.24 14.63
N ASP A 107 -8.80 2.13 14.62
CA ASP A 107 -9.53 0.99 14.07
C ASP A 107 -9.82 1.15 12.56
N SER A 108 -9.51 2.33 12.00
CA SER A 108 -9.67 2.67 10.59
C SER A 108 -8.65 3.74 10.20
N ILE A 109 -7.37 3.34 10.15
CA ILE A 109 -6.27 4.23 9.74
C ILE A 109 -6.55 4.81 8.35
N ALA A 110 -6.30 6.12 8.22
CA ALA A 110 -6.46 6.82 6.96
C ALA A 110 -5.09 6.91 6.27
N PHE A 111 -4.96 6.23 5.13
CA PHE A 111 -3.81 6.39 4.24
C PHE A 111 -4.28 6.68 2.83
N HIS A 112 -3.82 7.81 2.27
CA HIS A 112 -4.30 8.31 0.99
C HIS A 112 -3.14 8.64 0.07
N MET A 113 -3.37 8.43 -1.22
CA MET A 113 -2.44 8.84 -2.26
C MET A 113 -3.16 9.77 -3.24
N ILE A 114 -2.50 10.89 -3.52
CA ILE A 114 -2.88 11.83 -4.55
C ILE A 114 -1.75 11.91 -5.58
N LEU A 115 -2.10 11.70 -6.85
CA LEU A 115 -1.21 11.90 -7.98
C LEU A 115 -1.66 13.14 -8.76
N ILE A 116 -0.69 13.99 -9.10
CA ILE A 116 -0.93 15.20 -9.87
C ILE A 116 0.08 15.26 -11.00
N TYR A 117 -0.43 15.39 -12.22
CA TYR A 117 0.39 15.61 -13.41
C TYR A 117 -0.36 16.57 -14.33
N GLU A 118 0.26 17.73 -14.60
CA GLU A 118 -0.39 18.84 -15.33
C GLU A 118 -1.74 19.19 -14.67
N GLU A 119 -2.85 19.19 -15.41
CA GLU A 119 -4.21 19.42 -14.89
C GLU A 119 -4.98 18.13 -14.59
N SER A 120 -4.29 16.98 -14.55
CA SER A 120 -4.89 15.70 -14.20
C SER A 120 -4.62 15.32 -12.76
N TYR A 121 -5.67 14.81 -12.12
CA TYR A 121 -5.68 14.48 -10.71
C TYR A 121 -6.18 13.06 -10.52
N TYR A 122 -5.54 12.34 -9.60
CA TYR A 122 -5.99 11.02 -9.18
C TYR A 122 -5.94 10.93 -7.67
N TYR A 123 -7.00 10.38 -7.09
CA TYR A 123 -7.09 10.09 -5.67
C TYR A 123 -7.38 8.61 -5.46
N THR A 124 -6.72 8.03 -4.46
CA THR A 124 -7.10 6.71 -3.94
C THR A 124 -6.83 6.60 -2.45
N ALA A 125 -7.66 5.82 -1.76
CA ALA A 125 -7.37 5.34 -0.42
C ALA A 125 -6.56 4.05 -0.53
N LEU A 126 -5.53 3.95 0.30
CA LEU A 126 -4.66 2.80 0.36
C LEU A 126 -4.79 2.14 1.71
N ASN A 127 -4.75 0.82 1.73
CA ASN A 127 -4.61 0.08 2.97
C ASN A 127 -3.12 -0.08 3.28
N ILE A 128 -2.64 0.52 4.39
CA ILE A 128 -1.21 0.50 4.77
C ILE A 128 -0.67 -0.92 4.96
N ASP A 129 -1.48 -1.83 5.50
CA ASP A 129 -1.12 -3.24 5.69
C ASP A 129 -1.04 -3.97 4.33
N ASN A 130 -1.79 -3.53 3.31
CA ASN A 130 -1.75 -4.09 1.96
C ASN A 130 -0.57 -3.57 1.14
N ILE A 131 -0.17 -2.30 1.26
CA ILE A 131 0.95 -1.71 0.47
C ILE A 131 2.25 -2.50 0.65
N ILE A 132 2.41 -3.09 1.82
CA ILE A 132 3.55 -3.91 2.22
C ILE A 132 3.56 -5.25 1.49
N SER A 133 2.39 -5.88 1.34
CA SER A 133 2.26 -7.27 0.87
C SER A 133 1.86 -7.39 -0.59
N ARG A 134 1.27 -6.34 -1.18
CA ARG A 134 0.76 -6.35 -2.55
C ARG A 134 0.65 -4.95 -3.14
N ASN A 135 0.89 -4.86 -4.44
CA ASN A 135 0.62 -3.65 -5.19
C ASN A 135 -0.90 -3.51 -5.39
N GLN A 136 -1.49 -2.46 -4.81
CA GLN A 136 -2.92 -2.21 -4.96
C GLN A 136 -3.24 -1.88 -6.43
N TYR A 137 -4.31 -2.47 -6.96
CA TYR A 137 -4.77 -2.10 -8.29
C TYR A 137 -5.36 -0.68 -8.27
N LEU A 138 -4.83 0.19 -9.13
CA LEU A 138 -5.30 1.57 -9.25
C LEU A 138 -6.39 1.66 -10.32
N THR A 139 -7.64 1.77 -9.89
CA THR A 139 -8.79 1.90 -10.81
C THR A 139 -8.93 3.32 -11.30
N LYS A 140 -9.27 3.52 -12.58
CA LYS A 140 -9.62 4.82 -13.19
C LYS A 140 -8.54 5.90 -13.05
N VAL A 141 -7.26 5.52 -13.11
CA VAL A 141 -6.17 6.49 -13.21
C VAL A 141 -6.26 7.19 -14.57
N PRO A 142 -6.21 8.53 -14.64
CA PRO A 142 -6.11 9.25 -15.91
C PRO A 142 -4.93 8.75 -16.75
N GLU A 143 -5.13 8.58 -18.06
CA GLU A 143 -4.15 7.92 -18.94
C GLU A 143 -2.78 8.62 -18.95
N ASN A 144 -2.76 9.95 -18.89
CA ASN A 144 -1.53 10.74 -18.84
C ASN A 144 -0.73 10.52 -17.53
N ILE A 145 -1.39 10.29 -16.40
CA ILE A 145 -0.75 9.87 -15.16
C ILE A 145 -0.31 8.41 -15.27
N LEU A 146 -1.20 7.53 -15.75
CA LEU A 146 -0.96 6.09 -15.83
C LEU A 146 0.30 5.77 -16.65
N PHE A 147 0.44 6.40 -17.81
CA PHE A 147 1.61 6.22 -18.68
C PHE A 147 2.94 6.59 -17.99
N LYS A 148 2.93 7.58 -17.09
CA LYS A 148 4.13 8.02 -16.37
C LYS A 148 4.51 7.11 -15.21
N ILE A 149 3.53 6.51 -14.54
CA ILE A 149 3.75 5.63 -13.39
C ILE A 149 4.00 4.17 -13.78
N LEU A 150 3.63 3.76 -14.99
CA LEU A 150 3.96 2.44 -15.53
C LEU A 150 5.41 2.36 -15.99
N THR A 151 6.05 1.22 -15.73
CA THR A 151 7.34 0.84 -16.32
C THR A 151 7.16 -0.55 -16.92
N ASN A 152 7.33 -0.68 -18.23
CA ASN A 152 7.10 -1.93 -18.98
C ASN A 152 5.70 -2.54 -18.72
N GLY A 153 4.68 -1.68 -18.59
CA GLY A 153 3.30 -2.12 -18.33
C GLY A 153 3.01 -2.53 -16.87
N SER A 154 3.99 -2.40 -15.96
CA SER A 154 3.82 -2.70 -14.54
C SER A 154 3.94 -1.46 -13.63
N LEU A 155 3.24 -1.50 -12.48
CA LEU A 155 3.34 -0.51 -11.41
C LEU A 155 4.43 -0.85 -10.38
N ASP A 156 5.17 -1.95 -10.54
CA ASP A 156 6.11 -2.42 -9.52
C ASP A 156 7.18 -1.37 -9.18
N LYS A 157 7.76 -0.73 -10.20
CA LYS A 157 8.76 0.32 -9.99
C LYS A 157 8.19 1.53 -9.24
N PHE A 158 6.96 1.90 -9.53
CA PHE A 158 6.26 2.99 -8.86
C PHE A 158 6.04 2.66 -7.37
N TYR A 159 5.50 1.48 -7.07
CA TYR A 159 5.26 1.03 -5.71
C TYR A 159 6.54 0.80 -4.89
N ASN A 160 7.58 0.21 -5.50
CA ASN A 160 8.88 0.05 -4.86
C ASN A 160 9.49 1.41 -4.51
N ASN A 161 9.42 2.38 -5.43
CA ASN A 161 9.87 3.73 -5.14
C ASN A 161 9.04 4.38 -4.03
N MET A 162 7.72 4.22 -4.03
CA MET A 162 6.86 4.74 -2.97
C MET A 162 7.24 4.17 -1.59
N ARG A 163 7.42 2.84 -1.49
CA ARG A 163 7.85 2.19 -0.24
C ARG A 163 9.20 2.71 0.23
N GLN A 164 10.17 2.85 -0.67
CA GLN A 164 11.48 3.42 -0.36
C GLN A 164 11.36 4.86 0.17
N ARG A 165 10.58 5.70 -0.52
CA ARG A 165 10.35 7.10 -0.14
C ARG A 165 9.67 7.24 1.22
N ILE A 166 8.72 6.36 1.55
CA ILE A 166 8.08 6.35 2.86
C ILE A 166 9.09 6.17 4.00
N LEU A 167 10.13 5.35 3.78
CA LEU A 167 11.15 5.04 4.78
C LEU A 167 12.29 6.07 4.83
N GLU A 168 12.69 6.60 3.67
CA GLU A 168 13.87 7.47 3.56
C GLU A 168 13.52 8.96 3.72
N ASP A 169 12.36 9.38 3.21
CA ASP A 169 11.98 10.79 3.19
C ASP A 169 11.21 11.17 4.46
N LYS A 170 11.31 12.45 4.82
CA LYS A 170 10.65 12.99 6.01
C LYS A 170 9.19 13.34 5.73
N PHE A 171 8.27 12.70 6.45
CA PHE A 171 6.89 13.19 6.58
C PHE A 171 6.83 14.46 7.42
N ILE A 172 6.00 15.41 7.00
CA ILE A 172 5.79 16.69 7.66
C ILE A 172 4.34 16.76 8.16
N ALA A 173 4.14 17.22 9.41
CA ALA A 173 2.81 17.52 9.91
C ALA A 173 2.09 18.56 9.05
N SER A 174 0.85 18.28 8.70
CA SER A 174 -0.03 19.11 7.89
C SER A 174 -1.46 19.04 8.42
N LYS A 175 -2.36 19.76 7.75
CA LYS A 175 -3.79 19.74 8.01
C LYS A 175 -4.55 19.60 6.70
N TYR A 176 -5.53 18.71 6.65
CA TYR A 176 -6.38 18.54 5.47
C TYR A 176 -7.06 19.85 5.07
N SER A 177 -7.51 20.63 6.06
CA SER A 177 -8.13 21.94 5.89
C SER A 177 -7.17 23.03 5.39
N LYS A 178 -5.85 22.80 5.35
CA LYS A 178 -4.86 23.79 4.87
C LYS A 178 -4.11 23.33 3.64
N ASP A 179 -4.12 22.03 3.34
CA ASP A 179 -3.38 21.49 2.21
C ASP A 179 -4.07 21.77 0.87
N ILE A 180 -3.40 22.53 0.01
CA ILE A 180 -3.93 22.95 -1.29
C ILE A 180 -4.12 21.77 -2.23
N ASP A 181 -3.18 20.82 -2.27
CA ASP A 181 -3.24 19.68 -3.18
C ASP A 181 -4.39 18.75 -2.79
N PHE A 182 -4.51 18.48 -1.48
CA PHE A 182 -5.60 17.66 -0.96
C PHE A 182 -6.97 18.24 -1.31
N LYS A 183 -7.18 19.54 -1.05
CA LYS A 183 -8.44 20.22 -1.38
C LYS A 183 -8.74 20.23 -2.88
N LYS A 184 -7.74 20.54 -3.70
CA LYS A 184 -7.91 20.59 -5.16
C LYS A 184 -8.40 19.26 -5.69
N VAL A 185 -7.74 18.17 -5.31
CA VAL A 185 -8.09 16.84 -5.82
C VAL A 185 -9.46 16.39 -5.31
N LEU A 186 -9.78 16.59 -4.03
CA LEU A 186 -11.11 16.23 -3.53
C LEU A 186 -12.24 16.99 -4.26
N ASN A 187 -12.07 18.28 -4.54
CA ASN A 187 -13.07 19.05 -5.28
C ASN A 187 -13.28 18.58 -6.74
N HIS A 188 -12.24 18.01 -7.36
CA HIS A 188 -12.35 17.42 -8.70
C HIS A 188 -12.95 16.00 -8.64
N THR A 189 -12.57 15.22 -7.63
CA THR A 189 -12.94 13.80 -7.51
C THR A 189 -14.38 13.63 -7.00
N ASP A 190 -14.85 14.50 -6.10
CA ASP A 190 -16.20 14.47 -5.52
C ASP A 190 -17.34 14.60 -6.55
N LYS A 191 -17.04 15.02 -7.78
CA LYS A 191 -18.03 15.15 -8.87
C LYS A 191 -18.31 13.84 -9.62
N ASP A 192 -17.36 12.91 -9.66
CA ASP A 192 -17.38 11.76 -10.58
C ASP A 192 -17.29 10.38 -9.88
N THR A 193 -17.20 10.33 -8.54
CA THR A 193 -17.01 9.08 -7.78
C THR A 193 -18.24 8.59 -7.03
N ASP A 194 -18.33 7.26 -6.90
CA ASP A 194 -19.16 6.58 -5.91
C ASP A 194 -18.94 7.19 -4.51
N GLU A 195 -20.01 7.34 -3.72
CA GLU A 195 -19.97 7.92 -2.36
C GLU A 195 -18.93 7.25 -1.42
N ASP A 196 -18.55 6.02 -1.73
CA ASP A 196 -17.67 5.16 -0.93
C ASP A 196 -16.18 5.31 -1.28
N GLU A 197 -15.82 6.28 -2.13
CA GLU A 197 -14.43 6.55 -2.51
C GLU A 197 -13.79 7.71 -1.77
N LYS A 198 -14.48 8.27 -0.77
CA LYS A 198 -14.04 9.46 -0.06
C LYS A 198 -13.06 9.11 1.07
N PRO A 199 -12.22 10.06 1.53
CA PRO A 199 -11.13 9.77 2.46
C PRO A 199 -11.55 9.32 3.85
N PHE A 200 -12.65 9.86 4.39
CA PHE A 200 -12.92 9.71 5.80
C PHE A 200 -14.12 8.83 6.08
N LEU A 201 -14.03 7.95 7.07
CA LEU A 201 -15.15 7.18 7.58
C LEU A 201 -16.23 8.11 8.14
N TYR A 202 -17.46 8.01 7.64
CA TYR A 202 -18.58 8.85 8.09
C TYR A 202 -19.55 8.10 8.99
N CYS A 203 -20.19 7.05 8.46
CA CYS A 203 -21.23 6.31 9.16
C CYS A 203 -21.46 4.93 8.52
N LEU A 204 -22.40 4.18 9.09
CA LEU A 204 -22.95 2.98 8.47
C LEU A 204 -24.34 3.28 7.92
N ARG A 205 -24.57 2.93 6.64
CA ARG A 205 -25.88 3.02 5.99
C ARG A 205 -26.58 1.66 6.05
N LYS A 206 -27.88 1.66 6.37
CA LYS A 206 -28.69 0.44 6.42
C LYS A 206 -28.99 -0.05 5.01
N THR A 207 -28.09 -0.86 4.46
CA THR A 207 -28.18 -1.48 3.15
C THR A 207 -27.29 -2.71 3.14
N GLN A 208 -27.73 -3.79 2.51
CA GLN A 208 -26.94 -5.02 2.43
C GLN A 208 -25.64 -4.79 1.64
N MET A 209 -24.49 -4.99 2.29
CA MET A 209 -23.19 -4.92 1.62
C MET A 209 -22.98 -6.14 0.71
N SER A 210 -22.64 -5.91 -0.56
CA SER A 210 -22.28 -6.97 -1.50
C SER A 210 -20.87 -7.51 -1.24
N GLU A 211 -20.54 -8.72 -1.72
CA GLU A 211 -19.16 -9.24 -1.66
C GLU A 211 -18.16 -8.31 -2.36
N LYS A 212 -18.54 -7.79 -3.54
CA LYS A 212 -17.71 -6.86 -4.30
C LYS A 212 -17.40 -5.61 -3.48
N GLN A 213 -18.39 -5.08 -2.78
CA GLN A 213 -18.20 -3.92 -1.91
C GLN A 213 -17.32 -4.25 -0.71
N LEU A 214 -17.49 -5.42 -0.10
CA LEU A 214 -16.64 -5.88 1.01
C LEU A 214 -15.17 -5.94 0.60
N GLU A 215 -14.85 -6.53 -0.54
CA GLU A 215 -13.47 -6.61 -1.05
C GLU A 215 -12.92 -5.23 -1.44
N LYS A 216 -13.77 -4.36 -2.01
CA LYS A 216 -13.41 -2.95 -2.29
C LYS A 216 -13.06 -2.21 -1.00
N LEU A 217 -13.86 -2.34 0.05
CA LEU A 217 -13.61 -1.70 1.34
C LEU A 217 -12.38 -2.30 2.03
N TYR A 218 -12.21 -3.63 2.02
CA TYR A 218 -11.07 -4.30 2.65
C TYR A 218 -9.72 -3.93 1.99
N SER A 219 -9.72 -3.77 0.67
CA SER A 219 -8.51 -3.36 -0.06
C SER A 219 -8.09 -1.91 0.21
N ARG A 220 -9.04 -1.04 0.61
CA ARG A 220 -8.84 0.43 0.68
C ARG A 220 -8.85 1.00 2.09
N LEU A 221 -9.74 0.51 2.94
CA LEU A 221 -9.84 0.94 4.32
C LEU A 221 -8.98 0.02 5.18
N ASN A 222 -8.20 0.58 6.11
CA ASN A 222 -7.48 -0.19 7.13
C ASN A 222 -8.43 -0.70 8.22
N ILE A 223 -9.48 -1.41 7.79
CA ILE A 223 -10.46 -2.05 8.67
C ILE A 223 -10.29 -3.55 8.49
N ALA A 224 -10.17 -4.26 9.62
CA ALA A 224 -10.03 -5.71 9.60
C ALA A 224 -11.21 -6.38 8.88
N ARG A 225 -10.92 -7.39 8.02
CA ARG A 225 -11.95 -8.09 7.23
C ARG A 225 -13.07 -8.65 8.10
N LYS A 226 -12.75 -9.12 9.31
CA LYS A 226 -13.75 -9.62 10.27
C LYS A 226 -14.79 -8.55 10.67
N ILE A 227 -14.35 -7.30 10.82
CA ILE A 227 -15.24 -6.18 11.18
C ILE A 227 -16.17 -5.87 10.00
N LEU A 228 -15.64 -5.84 8.78
CA LEU A 228 -16.44 -5.65 7.57
C LEU A 228 -17.49 -6.75 7.40
N TRP A 229 -17.12 -8.00 7.70
CA TRP A 229 -18.05 -9.14 7.71
C TRP A 229 -19.18 -8.97 8.71
N GLU A 230 -18.88 -8.54 9.94
CA GLU A 230 -19.92 -8.29 10.95
C GLU A 230 -20.83 -7.12 10.55
N ILE A 231 -20.28 -6.02 10.03
CA ILE A 231 -21.07 -4.90 9.49
C ILE A 231 -22.04 -5.39 8.40
N LYS A 232 -21.54 -6.19 7.46
CA LYS A 232 -22.34 -6.79 6.38
C LYS A 232 -23.43 -7.71 6.93
N LYS A 233 -23.11 -8.58 7.89
CA LYS A 233 -24.06 -9.51 8.53
C LYS A 233 -25.21 -8.78 9.21
N GLN A 234 -24.94 -7.60 9.77
CA GLN A 234 -25.94 -6.73 10.39
C GLN A 234 -26.75 -5.91 9.37
N GLY A 235 -26.54 -6.12 8.06
CA GLY A 235 -27.28 -5.44 6.99
C GLY A 235 -26.88 -3.97 6.82
N TYR A 236 -25.61 -3.65 7.07
CA TYR A 236 -25.05 -2.33 6.87
C TYR A 236 -23.93 -2.32 5.82
N THR A 237 -23.66 -1.14 5.27
CA THR A 237 -22.45 -0.83 4.50
C THR A 237 -21.78 0.41 5.07
N ILE A 238 -20.47 0.54 4.83
CA ILE A 238 -19.70 1.74 5.19
C ILE A 238 -20.02 2.87 4.22
N VAL A 239 -20.12 4.08 4.75
CA VAL A 239 -20.19 5.33 4.00
C VAL A 239 -18.99 6.20 4.37
N THR A 240 -18.38 6.81 3.36
CA THR A 240 -17.26 7.75 3.51
C THR A 240 -17.64 9.19 3.17
N THR A 241 -16.84 10.15 3.61
CA THR A 241 -17.01 11.60 3.40
C THR A 241 -15.68 12.27 3.07
N SER A 242 -15.72 13.35 2.28
CA SER A 242 -14.59 14.23 2.01
C SER A 242 -14.43 15.32 3.07
N ASP A 243 -15.49 15.55 3.85
CA ASP A 243 -15.54 16.51 4.95
C ASP A 243 -15.00 15.87 6.24
N PHE A 244 -13.77 16.24 6.60
CA PHE A 244 -13.11 15.74 7.81
C PHE A 244 -13.89 16.09 9.09
N THR A 245 -14.70 17.15 9.11
CA THR A 245 -15.47 17.54 10.31
C THR A 245 -16.61 16.56 10.62
N LYS A 246 -17.03 15.77 9.61
CA LYS A 246 -18.06 14.75 9.76
C LYS A 246 -17.50 13.38 10.10
N ARG A 247 -16.17 13.19 10.03
CA ARG A 247 -15.55 11.88 10.21
C ARG A 247 -15.80 11.33 11.61
N LYS A 248 -16.05 10.04 11.71
CA LYS A 248 -16.32 9.36 12.99
C LYS A 248 -15.36 8.20 13.20
N LYS A 249 -15.08 7.90 14.47
CA LYS A 249 -14.34 6.69 14.84
C LYS A 249 -15.23 5.48 14.69
N LEU A 250 -14.71 4.42 14.08
CA LEU A 250 -15.40 3.17 13.80
C LEU A 250 -15.98 2.57 15.07
N ILE A 251 -15.20 2.53 16.16
CA ILE A 251 -15.66 1.99 17.44
C ILE A 251 -16.88 2.73 18.00
N LEU A 252 -17.00 4.04 17.76
CA LEU A 252 -18.17 4.80 18.20
C LEU A 252 -19.39 4.45 17.35
N ILE A 253 -19.24 4.37 16.03
CA ILE A 253 -20.32 3.97 15.13
C ILE A 253 -20.84 2.55 15.47
N LEU A 254 -19.93 1.62 15.73
CA LEU A 254 -20.30 0.23 16.06
C LEU A 254 -20.98 0.13 17.42
N LYS A 255 -20.55 0.91 18.42
CA LYS A 255 -21.21 1.00 19.73
C LYS A 255 -22.62 1.57 19.61
N ASP A 256 -22.80 2.66 18.86
CA ASP A 256 -24.10 3.29 18.65
C ASP A 256 -25.12 2.32 18.01
N LEU A 257 -24.63 1.44 17.14
CA LEU A 257 -25.43 0.43 16.45
C LEU A 257 -25.46 -0.93 17.15
N GLN A 258 -24.84 -1.05 18.33
CA GLN A 258 -24.75 -2.29 19.12
C GLN A 258 -24.17 -3.49 18.34
N ILE A 259 -23.28 -3.22 17.38
CA ILE A 259 -22.57 -4.25 16.61
C ILE A 259 -21.40 -4.76 17.44
N LYS A 260 -21.46 -6.03 17.85
CA LYS A 260 -20.41 -6.66 18.66
C LYS A 260 -19.29 -7.18 17.75
N ILE A 261 -18.08 -6.67 17.97
CA ILE A 261 -16.85 -7.24 17.42
C ILE A 261 -16.24 -8.09 18.53
N PHE A 262 -16.31 -9.41 18.39
CA PHE A 262 -15.65 -10.33 19.31
C PHE A 262 -14.18 -10.54 18.88
#